data_AF-A0A968AXX5-F1
#
_entry.id   AF-A0A968AXX5-F1
#
_cell.length_a   1.000
_cell.length_b   1.000
_cell.length_c   1.000
_cell.angle_alpha   90.00
_cell.angle_beta   90.00
_cell.angle_gamma   90.00
#
_symmetry.space_group_name_H-M   'P 1'
#
loop_
_entity.id
_entity.type
_entity.pdbx_description
1 polymer ?
#
loop_
_entity_poly.entity_id
_entity_poly.type
_entity_poly.pdbx_seq_one_letter_code
_entity_poly.pdbx_strand_id
1 'polypeptide(L)'
;MTQAKTDKKRPKEASEKRKDRAAEIANTFEWLITAFMLAFVFRAFVMEAFRIPTGSMADTLKGAHFQLGCPQCGYEYAYNFGSELVPNHEVFIESGSPRCPSCGFFLPRGTKRLPANGDRILVLKCIYQFFQPKRWDVVVFKNPGEPGQNFIKRLVARPGEEIQIIDGDIYINGKIARKPPKIQQELWMPIYDNDYQPIRPEIRYFNGGKAWQQPFKNIEGSKWDLNSENPTVFELESDVNDIHLMYYDTTQGNNFRAKNCPYNPTSTYRGAPHCSDLMVRFYANFSKLDGIVGIGLSKYGKRYKVQLEPDGTMTIAKSDNDAQWQDLAEKKIPAPVLNKPTLVKFVNVDHQLIFQFGDETLTYDLGLEPDAAGSVNGNIEPEVRIFGSGKKELSHVAIFRDIYYTTPPQDSGEPSFASKSRAFKLKTNEYFVLGDNSPASHDSRRWSNMGIGINGKPAYRAGIVPHDYLVGKAVFVYWPSGYEFPWPQSLKTFLLKKSFNNRLSAVMYWAVTLRWIPNIGQMRFIYGGTSKNS
;
A
#
# COMPACT_ATOMS: atom_id res chain seq x y z
N MET A 1 -79.17 56.60 -25.18
CA MET A 1 -77.88 56.75 -25.89
C MET A 1 -76.79 56.22 -24.98
N THR A 2 -76.24 55.05 -25.28
CA THR A 2 -75.19 54.39 -24.49
C THR A 2 -74.00 54.20 -25.42
N GLN A 3 -72.89 54.93 -25.20
CA GLN A 3 -71.63 54.72 -25.90
C GLN A 3 -70.74 53.81 -25.07
N ALA A 4 -70.42 52.62 -25.60
CA ALA A 4 -69.44 51.71 -25.07
C ALA A 4 -68.04 52.07 -25.62
N LYS A 5 -67.07 52.22 -24.72
CA LYS A 5 -65.64 52.35 -25.02
C LYS A 5 -65.06 50.99 -25.39
N THR A 6 -64.30 50.91 -26.48
CA THR A 6 -63.44 49.77 -26.81
C THR A 6 -61.97 50.13 -26.60
N ASP A 7 -61.34 49.42 -25.67
CA ASP A 7 -59.94 49.55 -25.28
C ASP A 7 -59.01 48.76 -26.21
N LYS A 8 -57.97 49.40 -26.76
CA LYS A 8 -56.92 48.76 -27.58
C LYS A 8 -55.79 48.24 -26.67
N LYS A 9 -55.69 46.92 -26.46
CA LYS A 9 -54.50 46.27 -25.85
C LYS A 9 -53.30 46.27 -26.81
N ARG A 10 -52.13 46.68 -26.30
CA ARG A 10 -50.84 46.87 -27.00
C ARG A 10 -49.98 45.59 -27.09
N PRO A 11 -49.09 45.45 -28.10
CA PRO A 11 -48.20 44.30 -28.30
C PRO A 11 -46.80 44.44 -27.63
N LYS A 12 -46.72 44.81 -26.35
CA LYS A 12 -45.41 45.03 -25.66
C LYS A 12 -44.85 43.81 -24.90
N GLU A 13 -45.68 42.90 -24.40
CA GLU A 13 -45.26 41.82 -23.47
C GLU A 13 -44.40 40.71 -24.10
N ALA A 14 -44.55 40.41 -25.40
CA ALA A 14 -43.79 39.34 -26.06
C ALA A 14 -42.32 39.72 -26.36
N SER A 15 -42.05 41.02 -26.52
CA SER A 15 -40.71 41.56 -26.79
C SER A 15 -39.85 41.60 -25.52
N GLU A 16 -40.44 41.92 -24.37
CA GLU A 16 -39.74 41.97 -23.08
C GLU A 16 -39.33 40.56 -22.63
N LYS A 17 -40.25 39.58 -22.67
CA LYS A 17 -39.94 38.17 -22.31
C LYS A 17 -38.82 37.54 -23.14
N ARG A 18 -38.63 37.95 -24.39
CA ARG A 18 -37.58 37.43 -25.28
C ARG A 18 -36.22 38.07 -25.00
N LYS A 19 -36.20 39.34 -24.55
CA LYS A 19 -34.99 40.02 -24.07
C LYS A 19 -34.54 39.47 -22.72
N ASP A 20 -35.47 39.19 -21.81
CA ASP A 20 -35.15 38.59 -20.50
C ASP A 20 -34.53 37.20 -20.64
N ARG A 21 -35.09 36.34 -21.51
CA ARG A 21 -34.47 35.02 -21.80
C ARG A 21 -33.10 35.13 -22.43
N ALA A 22 -32.88 36.11 -23.33
CA ALA A 22 -31.57 36.30 -23.95
C ALA A 22 -30.52 36.78 -22.94
N ALA A 23 -30.90 37.66 -22.01
CA ALA A 23 -30.04 38.12 -20.92
C ALA A 23 -29.74 37.00 -19.92
N GLU A 24 -30.73 36.17 -19.58
CA GLU A 24 -30.57 35.01 -18.70
C GLU A 24 -29.62 33.95 -19.31
N ILE A 25 -29.77 33.69 -20.61
CA ILE A 25 -28.85 32.83 -21.37
C ILE A 25 -27.45 33.46 -21.41
N ALA A 26 -27.31 34.77 -21.69
CA ALA A 26 -26.03 35.45 -21.71
C ALA A 26 -25.30 35.39 -20.36
N ASN A 27 -26.01 35.61 -19.25
CA ASN A 27 -25.47 35.45 -17.90
C ASN A 27 -25.02 34.01 -17.64
N THR A 28 -25.82 33.02 -18.06
CA THR A 28 -25.44 31.61 -17.93
C THR A 28 -24.15 31.31 -18.70
N PHE A 29 -23.99 31.85 -19.91
CA PHE A 29 -22.76 31.74 -20.69
C PHE A 29 -21.58 32.44 -20.02
N GLU A 30 -21.76 33.63 -19.44
CA GLU A 30 -20.73 34.35 -18.71
C GLU A 30 -20.22 33.56 -17.50
N TRP A 31 -21.14 32.97 -16.71
CA TRP A 31 -20.81 32.10 -15.59
C TRP A 31 -20.07 30.84 -16.04
N LEU A 32 -20.49 30.21 -17.15
CA LEU A 32 -19.82 29.04 -17.71
C LEU A 32 -18.41 29.37 -18.22
N ILE A 33 -18.24 30.50 -18.91
CA ILE A 33 -16.94 30.97 -19.39
C ILE A 33 -16.03 31.29 -18.20
N THR A 34 -16.54 32.00 -17.20
CA THR A 34 -15.78 32.33 -15.98
C THR A 34 -15.36 31.07 -15.24
N ALA A 35 -16.28 30.11 -15.06
CA ALA A 35 -15.98 28.82 -14.45
C ALA A 35 -14.91 28.05 -15.25
N PHE A 36 -14.99 28.07 -16.58
CA PHE A 36 -14.00 27.44 -17.45
C PHE A 36 -12.62 28.12 -17.33
N MET A 37 -12.56 29.46 -17.42
CA MET A 37 -11.30 30.19 -17.24
C MET A 37 -10.69 29.91 -15.86
N LEU A 38 -11.49 29.97 -14.79
CA LEU A 38 -11.04 29.64 -13.44
C LEU A 38 -10.54 28.20 -13.34
N ALA A 39 -11.23 27.23 -13.94
CA ALA A 39 -10.78 25.84 -13.97
C ALA A 39 -9.43 25.68 -14.70
N PHE A 40 -9.19 26.44 -15.78
CA PHE A 40 -7.91 26.43 -16.49
C PHE A 40 -6.78 27.07 -15.68
N VAL A 41 -7.04 28.23 -15.06
CA VAL A 41 -6.09 28.88 -14.15
C VAL A 41 -5.75 27.96 -12.98
N PHE A 42 -6.77 27.37 -12.37
CA PHE A 42 -6.61 26.40 -11.29
C PHE A 42 -5.79 25.19 -11.72
N ARG A 43 -6.04 24.65 -12.92
CA ARG A 43 -5.27 23.54 -13.48
C ARG A 43 -3.83 23.93 -13.82
N ALA A 44 -3.58 25.16 -14.26
CA ALA A 44 -2.25 25.61 -14.63
C ALA A 44 -1.35 25.81 -13.41
N PHE A 45 -1.89 26.40 -12.34
CA PHE A 45 -1.10 26.90 -11.20
C PHE A 45 -1.28 26.12 -9.90
N VAL A 46 -2.45 25.50 -9.67
CA VAL A 46 -2.76 24.88 -8.38
C VAL A 46 -2.62 23.37 -8.43
N MET A 47 -3.36 22.71 -9.33
CA MET A 47 -3.41 21.25 -9.40
C MET A 47 -3.18 20.70 -10.80
N GLU A 48 -2.28 19.72 -10.89
CA GLU A 48 -2.00 19.00 -12.12
C GLU A 48 -2.30 17.51 -11.98
N ALA A 49 -2.85 16.96 -13.04
CA ALA A 49 -3.24 15.56 -13.11
C ALA A 49 -2.14 14.76 -13.80
N PHE A 50 -1.65 13.71 -13.14
CA PHE A 50 -0.67 12.78 -13.70
C PHE A 50 -1.26 11.37 -13.76
N ARG A 51 -0.83 10.61 -14.76
CA ARG A 51 -1.02 9.16 -14.82
C ARG A 51 0.28 8.51 -14.34
N ILE A 52 0.18 7.47 -13.52
CA ILE A 52 1.34 6.70 -13.04
C ILE A 52 1.63 5.56 -14.04
N PRO A 53 2.74 5.60 -14.78
CA PRO A 53 3.06 4.54 -15.74
C PRO A 53 3.76 3.36 -15.07
N THR A 54 4.59 3.61 -14.05
CA THR A 54 5.49 2.60 -13.46
C THR A 54 5.08 2.17 -12.06
N GLY A 55 5.45 0.94 -11.67
CA GLY A 55 5.12 0.33 -10.38
C GLY A 55 6.06 0.65 -9.21
N SER A 56 6.90 1.69 -9.31
CA SER A 56 7.93 2.00 -8.30
C SER A 56 7.37 2.40 -6.93
N MET A 57 6.12 2.84 -6.89
CA MET A 57 5.40 3.26 -5.69
C MET A 57 4.32 2.25 -5.27
N ALA A 58 4.29 1.05 -5.85
CA ALA A 58 3.30 0.04 -5.49
C ALA A 58 3.55 -0.54 -4.08
N ASP A 59 2.53 -0.84 -3.26
CA ASP A 59 1.09 -0.77 -3.61
C ASP A 59 0.42 0.59 -3.37
N THR A 60 1.14 1.58 -2.79
CA THR A 60 0.60 2.93 -2.52
C THR A 60 0.06 3.59 -3.79
N LEU A 61 0.84 3.55 -4.88
CA LEU A 61 0.44 4.00 -6.22
C LEU A 61 0.77 2.92 -7.25
N LYS A 62 -0.26 2.46 -7.95
CA LYS A 62 -0.14 1.41 -8.96
C LYS A 62 0.19 2.01 -10.32
N GLY A 63 1.24 1.50 -10.95
CA GLY A 63 1.54 1.80 -12.35
C GLY A 63 0.65 0.99 -13.29
N ALA A 64 1.03 0.85 -14.56
CA ALA A 64 0.39 -0.13 -15.43
C ALA A 64 0.49 -1.54 -14.82
N HIS A 65 -0.65 -2.20 -14.65
CA HIS A 65 -0.73 -3.47 -13.94
C HIS A 65 -1.86 -4.36 -14.44
N PHE A 66 -1.78 -5.65 -14.15
CA PHE A 66 -2.89 -6.57 -14.21
C PHE A 66 -3.58 -6.62 -12.85
N GLN A 67 -4.91 -6.50 -12.82
CA GLN A 67 -5.71 -6.84 -11.65
C GLN A 67 -6.00 -8.35 -11.71
N LEU A 68 -5.53 -9.09 -10.72
CA LEU A 68 -5.59 -10.55 -10.68
C LEU A 68 -6.39 -11.01 -9.46
N GLY A 69 -7.30 -11.96 -9.66
CA GLY A 69 -7.86 -12.78 -8.59
C GLY A 69 -7.22 -14.16 -8.63
N CYS A 70 -6.75 -14.66 -7.48
CA CYS A 70 -6.19 -15.99 -7.40
C CYS A 70 -7.27 -17.03 -7.71
N PRO A 71 -7.10 -17.90 -8.72
CA PRO A 71 -8.12 -18.90 -9.08
C PRO A 71 -8.23 -20.04 -8.06
N GLN A 72 -7.34 -20.08 -7.06
CA GLN A 72 -7.39 -21.09 -6.00
C GLN A 72 -8.05 -20.56 -4.73
N CYS A 73 -7.71 -19.35 -4.28
CA CYS A 73 -8.23 -18.81 -3.02
C CYS A 73 -9.11 -17.58 -3.16
N GLY A 74 -9.21 -16.97 -4.34
CA GLY A 74 -9.98 -15.74 -4.56
C GLY A 74 -9.27 -14.44 -4.15
N TYR A 75 -8.08 -14.50 -3.55
CA TYR A 75 -7.35 -13.29 -3.13
C TYR A 75 -7.05 -12.38 -4.32
N GLU A 76 -7.43 -11.10 -4.21
CA GLU A 76 -7.20 -10.09 -5.23
C GLU A 76 -5.88 -9.35 -5.02
N TYR A 77 -5.09 -9.18 -6.08
CA TYR A 77 -3.82 -8.46 -6.04
C TYR A 77 -3.47 -7.85 -7.40
N ALA A 78 -2.70 -6.77 -7.35
CA ALA A 78 -2.17 -6.13 -8.55
C ALA A 78 -0.79 -6.73 -8.90
N TYR A 79 -0.51 -6.89 -10.20
CA TYR A 79 0.76 -7.39 -10.71
C TYR A 79 1.30 -6.50 -11.82
N ASN A 80 2.58 -6.14 -11.77
CA ASN A 80 3.19 -5.20 -12.70
C ASN A 80 3.05 -5.67 -14.16
N PHE A 81 2.67 -4.75 -15.04
CA PHE A 81 2.68 -5.00 -16.49
C PHE A 81 4.07 -4.78 -17.08
N GLY A 82 4.85 -3.82 -16.54
CA GLY A 82 6.24 -3.58 -16.94
C GLY A 82 6.44 -2.70 -18.18
N SER A 83 5.37 -2.22 -18.84
CA SER A 83 5.45 -1.30 -19.98
C SER A 83 4.54 -0.08 -19.77
N GLU A 84 4.99 1.09 -20.29
CA GLU A 84 4.22 2.34 -20.23
C GLU A 84 3.08 2.37 -21.25
N LEU A 85 3.26 1.67 -22.38
CA LEU A 85 2.26 1.57 -23.44
C LEU A 85 1.29 0.43 -23.13
N VAL A 86 0.17 0.80 -22.53
CA VAL A 86 -0.86 -0.16 -22.10
C VAL A 86 -1.82 -0.45 -23.27
N PRO A 87 -1.88 -1.71 -23.75
CA PRO A 87 -2.80 -2.10 -24.81
C PRO A 87 -4.25 -2.14 -24.31
N ASN A 88 -5.20 -1.90 -25.23
CA ASN A 88 -6.64 -2.01 -24.98
C ASN A 88 -7.19 -3.41 -25.32
N HIS A 89 -6.34 -4.43 -25.34
CA HIS A 89 -6.71 -5.83 -25.57
C HIS A 89 -5.94 -6.74 -24.60
N GLU A 90 -6.39 -7.97 -24.46
CA GLU A 90 -5.74 -8.93 -23.58
C GLU A 90 -4.34 -9.29 -24.10
N VAL A 91 -3.36 -9.21 -23.20
CA VAL A 91 -1.98 -9.59 -23.47
C VAL A 91 -1.53 -10.64 -22.49
N PHE A 92 -0.49 -11.39 -22.88
CA PHE A 92 0.13 -12.37 -22.01
C PHE A 92 0.81 -11.68 -20.83
N ILE A 93 0.78 -12.34 -19.67
CA ILE A 93 1.59 -11.92 -18.53
C ILE A 93 3.02 -12.39 -18.77
N GLU A 94 3.85 -11.51 -19.33
CA GLU A 94 5.22 -11.83 -19.75
C GLU A 94 6.23 -11.83 -18.59
N SER A 95 5.97 -11.10 -17.51
CA SER A 95 6.94 -10.86 -16.41
C SER A 95 7.15 -12.04 -15.46
N GLY A 96 7.06 -13.29 -15.93
CA GLY A 96 7.08 -14.49 -15.07
C GLY A 96 5.71 -14.83 -14.50
N SER A 97 5.62 -15.93 -13.74
CA SER A 97 4.35 -16.38 -13.16
C SER A 97 3.99 -15.57 -11.93
N PRO A 98 2.88 -14.81 -11.92
CA PRO A 98 2.42 -14.11 -10.72
C PRO A 98 2.19 -15.11 -9.59
N ARG A 99 2.63 -14.76 -8.38
CA ARG A 99 2.41 -15.55 -7.18
C ARG A 99 1.36 -14.87 -6.31
N CYS A 100 0.35 -15.62 -5.87
CA CYS A 100 -0.62 -15.14 -4.90
C CYS A 100 0.07 -14.83 -3.56
N PRO A 101 -0.13 -13.64 -2.97
CA PRO A 101 0.52 -13.27 -1.72
C PRO A 101 -0.11 -13.87 -0.46
N SER A 102 -1.30 -14.47 -0.55
CA SER A 102 -1.88 -15.24 0.55
C SER A 102 -1.54 -16.73 0.44
N CYS A 103 -2.13 -17.47 -0.50
CA CYS A 103 -1.93 -18.93 -0.58
C CYS A 103 -0.63 -19.37 -1.28
N GLY A 104 0.09 -18.48 -1.96
CA GLY A 104 1.35 -18.82 -2.63
C GLY A 104 1.21 -19.55 -3.98
N PHE A 105 0.01 -19.60 -4.56
CA PHE A 105 -0.26 -20.19 -5.87
C PHE A 105 0.42 -19.42 -7.00
N PHE A 106 1.13 -20.12 -7.89
CA PHE A 106 1.68 -19.53 -9.11
C PHE A 106 0.69 -19.66 -10.27
N LEU A 107 0.33 -18.52 -10.86
CA LEU A 107 -0.48 -18.51 -12.07
C LEU A 107 0.31 -19.16 -13.23
N PRO A 108 -0.32 -20.09 -13.98
CA PRO A 108 0.31 -20.73 -15.13
C PRO A 108 0.78 -19.70 -16.17
N ARG A 109 1.92 -20.00 -16.80
CA ARG A 109 2.42 -19.21 -17.93
C ARG A 109 1.40 -19.25 -19.08
N GLY A 110 1.32 -18.17 -19.85
CA GLY A 110 0.37 -18.05 -20.96
C GLY A 110 -1.02 -17.55 -20.55
N THR A 111 -1.21 -17.18 -19.28
CA THR A 111 -2.42 -16.48 -18.83
C THR A 111 -2.50 -15.12 -19.52
N LYS A 112 -3.65 -14.83 -20.15
CA LYS A 112 -3.95 -13.53 -20.77
C LYS A 112 -4.86 -12.72 -19.87
N ARG A 113 -4.55 -11.43 -19.73
CA ARG A 113 -5.39 -10.46 -19.02
C ARG A 113 -5.33 -9.11 -19.71
N LEU A 114 -6.39 -8.32 -19.53
CA LEU A 114 -6.42 -6.94 -19.96
C LEU A 114 -5.71 -6.08 -18.89
N PRO A 115 -4.62 -5.37 -19.24
CA PRO A 115 -3.94 -4.49 -18.29
C PRO A 115 -4.76 -3.23 -17.99
N ALA A 116 -4.61 -2.74 -16.76
CA ALA A 116 -5.10 -1.46 -16.30
C ALA A 116 -4.09 -0.36 -16.60
N ASN A 117 -4.60 0.85 -16.85
CA ASN A 117 -3.79 2.03 -17.21
C ASN A 117 -3.01 2.65 -16.04
N GLY A 118 -3.03 2.03 -14.86
CA GLY A 118 -2.47 2.57 -13.62
C GLY A 118 -3.33 3.64 -12.96
N ASP A 119 -2.87 4.08 -11.80
CA ASP A 119 -3.51 5.12 -11.00
C ASP A 119 -3.34 6.49 -11.65
N ARG A 120 -4.33 7.36 -11.46
CA ARG A 120 -4.23 8.78 -11.80
C ARG A 120 -4.23 9.57 -10.51
N ILE A 121 -3.35 10.56 -10.43
CA ILE A 121 -3.14 11.36 -9.23
C ILE A 121 -3.33 12.84 -9.50
N LEU A 122 -3.76 13.56 -8.48
CA LEU A 122 -3.73 15.01 -8.42
C LEU A 122 -2.52 15.47 -7.60
N VAL A 123 -1.78 16.41 -8.16
CA VAL A 123 -0.56 16.99 -7.59
C VAL A 123 -0.78 18.46 -7.33
N LEU A 124 -0.58 18.88 -6.08
CA LEU A 124 -0.55 20.29 -5.68
C LEU A 124 0.81 20.88 -6.01
N LYS A 125 0.87 21.79 -6.99
CA LYS A 125 2.13 22.38 -7.49
C LYS A 125 2.64 23.51 -6.62
N CYS A 126 1.73 24.36 -6.15
CA CYS A 126 2.09 25.57 -5.40
C CYS A 126 2.51 25.29 -3.95
N ILE A 127 2.29 24.08 -3.42
CA ILE A 127 2.51 23.78 -2.01
C ILE A 127 3.95 24.04 -1.55
N TYR A 128 4.95 23.70 -2.37
CA TYR A 128 6.35 23.85 -2.00
C TYR A 128 6.93 25.25 -2.24
N GLN A 129 6.12 26.18 -2.74
CA GLN A 129 6.46 27.60 -2.77
C GLN A 129 6.19 28.27 -1.41
N PHE A 130 5.26 27.71 -0.62
CA PHE A 130 4.85 28.26 0.67
C PHE A 130 5.29 27.39 1.85
N PHE A 131 5.50 26.10 1.64
CA PHE A 131 5.84 25.14 2.70
C PHE A 131 7.05 24.29 2.32
N GLN A 132 7.86 23.93 3.31
CA GLN A 132 8.93 22.97 3.09
C GLN A 132 8.36 21.54 2.97
N PRO A 133 8.89 20.71 2.06
CA PRO A 133 8.52 19.29 1.98
C PRO A 133 8.73 18.57 3.31
N LYS A 134 7.73 17.79 3.72
CA LYS A 134 7.80 17.02 4.95
C LYS A 134 8.32 15.63 4.66
N ARG A 135 8.97 15.03 5.66
CA ARG A 135 9.33 13.61 5.60
C ARG A 135 8.08 12.78 5.37
N TRP A 136 8.22 11.74 4.56
CA TRP A 136 7.18 10.83 4.10
C TRP A 136 6.18 11.40 3.10
N ASP A 137 6.34 12.65 2.64
CA ASP A 137 5.54 13.18 1.54
C ASP A 137 5.78 12.40 0.24
N VAL A 138 4.72 12.11 -0.51
CA VAL A 138 4.83 11.60 -1.86
C VAL A 138 4.97 12.79 -2.81
N VAL A 139 6.14 12.94 -3.40
CA VAL A 139 6.54 14.11 -4.18
C VAL A 139 6.70 13.76 -5.65
N VAL A 140 6.23 14.68 -6.51
CA VAL A 140 6.52 14.67 -7.94
C VAL A 140 7.65 15.66 -8.19
N PHE A 141 8.66 15.24 -8.94
CA PHE A 141 9.85 16.02 -9.24
C PHE A 141 10.39 15.64 -10.62
N LYS A 142 11.18 16.52 -11.21
CA LYS A 142 11.88 16.25 -12.47
C LYS A 142 12.99 15.23 -12.24
N ASN A 143 13.15 14.25 -13.12
CA ASN A 143 14.24 13.29 -13.04
C ASN A 143 15.59 14.03 -13.12
N PRO A 144 16.48 13.91 -12.10
CA PRO A 144 17.79 14.56 -12.08
C PRO A 144 18.62 14.39 -13.36
N GLY A 145 18.65 13.17 -13.92
CA GLY A 145 19.43 12.86 -15.12
C GLY A 145 18.75 13.28 -16.43
N GLU A 146 17.41 13.32 -16.45
CA GLU A 146 16.60 13.66 -17.63
C GLU A 146 15.41 14.56 -17.24
N PRO A 147 15.62 15.88 -17.07
CA PRO A 147 14.61 16.78 -16.48
C PRO A 147 13.31 16.94 -17.29
N GLY A 148 13.24 16.39 -18.51
CA GLY A 148 12.02 16.31 -19.31
C GLY A 148 11.03 15.25 -18.80
N GLN A 149 11.47 14.32 -17.95
CA GLN A 149 10.62 13.29 -17.35
C GLN A 149 10.33 13.60 -15.88
N ASN A 150 9.09 13.37 -15.45
CA ASN A 150 8.69 13.54 -14.06
C ASN A 150 8.69 12.18 -13.35
N PHE A 151 9.30 12.12 -12.17
CA PHE A 151 9.28 10.98 -11.28
C PHE A 151 8.42 11.28 -10.05
N ILE A 152 7.89 10.21 -9.48
CA ILE A 152 7.17 10.23 -8.21
C ILE A 152 7.83 9.27 -7.23
N LYS A 153 8.13 9.74 -6.03
CA LYS A 153 8.75 8.96 -4.95
C LYS A 153 8.33 9.49 -3.58
N ARG A 154 8.59 8.72 -2.53
CA ARG A 154 8.43 9.15 -1.14
C ARG A 154 9.69 9.86 -0.66
N LEU A 155 9.55 11.07 -0.12
CA LEU A 155 10.64 11.85 0.44
C LEU A 155 11.00 11.31 1.83
N VAL A 156 12.23 10.85 2.03
CA VAL A 156 12.65 10.21 3.28
C VAL A 156 13.67 11.03 4.09
N ALA A 157 14.50 11.84 3.43
CA ALA A 157 15.45 12.71 4.09
C ALA A 157 15.43 14.14 3.52
N ARG A 158 15.68 15.11 4.41
CA ARG A 158 15.58 16.55 4.16
C ARG A 158 16.96 17.21 4.09
N PRO A 159 17.06 18.46 3.62
CA PRO A 159 18.32 19.18 3.55
C PRO A 159 19.08 19.18 4.87
N GLY A 160 20.38 18.89 4.80
CA GLY A 160 21.28 18.83 5.96
C GLY A 160 21.22 17.54 6.78
N GLU A 161 20.26 16.65 6.51
CA GLU A 161 20.15 15.36 7.20
C GLU A 161 21.15 14.32 6.65
N GLU A 162 21.62 13.44 7.52
CA GLU A 162 22.37 12.25 7.14
C GLU A 162 21.46 11.03 7.17
N ILE A 163 21.34 10.32 6.05
CA ILE A 163 20.50 9.13 5.92
C ILE A 163 21.33 7.85 5.85
N GLN A 164 20.83 6.82 6.51
CA GLN A 164 21.38 5.47 6.49
C GLN A 164 20.22 4.46 6.47
N ILE A 165 20.35 3.39 5.68
CA ILE A 165 19.39 2.31 5.61
C ILE A 165 20.02 1.08 6.26
N ILE A 166 19.43 0.60 7.35
CA ILE A 166 19.92 -0.53 8.14
C ILE A 166 18.77 -1.51 8.31
N ASP A 167 18.97 -2.74 7.82
CA ASP A 167 17.96 -3.81 7.87
C ASP A 167 16.58 -3.42 7.31
N GLY A 168 16.54 -2.61 6.26
CA GLY A 168 15.28 -2.16 5.67
C GLY A 168 14.66 -0.93 6.32
N ASP A 169 15.15 -0.54 7.51
CA ASP A 169 14.69 0.64 8.24
C ASP A 169 15.51 1.88 7.89
N ILE A 170 14.89 3.05 8.00
CA ILE A 170 15.51 4.35 7.69
C ILE A 170 16.00 5.00 8.97
N TYR A 171 17.27 5.39 8.99
CA TYR A 171 17.91 6.14 10.06
C TYR A 171 18.30 7.52 9.56
N ILE A 172 17.99 8.53 10.38
CA ILE A 172 18.34 9.93 10.12
C ILE A 172 19.17 10.46 11.28
N ASN A 173 20.38 10.91 11.00
CA ASN A 173 21.35 11.39 11.99
C ASN A 173 21.55 10.36 13.13
N GLY A 174 21.67 9.08 12.77
CA GLY A 174 21.85 7.96 13.71
C GLY A 174 20.56 7.41 14.33
N LYS A 175 19.41 8.10 14.21
CA LYS A 175 18.16 7.71 14.87
C LYS A 175 17.12 7.18 13.89
N ILE A 176 16.39 6.14 14.26
CA ILE A 176 15.33 5.58 13.42
C ILE A 176 14.27 6.63 13.09
N ALA A 177 13.98 6.79 11.81
CA ALA A 177 12.89 7.62 11.32
C ALA A 177 11.65 6.73 11.22
N ARG A 178 10.78 6.82 12.23
CA ARG A 178 9.53 6.06 12.25
C ARG A 178 8.53 6.57 11.21
N LYS A 179 7.79 5.64 10.63
CA LYS A 179 6.69 5.95 9.71
C LYS A 179 5.46 6.40 10.52
N PRO A 180 4.79 7.51 10.16
CA PRO A 180 3.54 7.90 10.80
C PRO A 180 2.47 6.80 10.69
N PRO A 181 1.59 6.60 11.69
CA PRO A 181 0.68 5.46 11.73
C PRO A 181 -0.18 5.26 10.48
N LYS A 182 -0.72 6.35 9.91
CA LYS A 182 -1.51 6.29 8.67
C LYS A 182 -0.69 5.84 7.46
N ILE A 183 0.58 6.22 7.41
CA ILE A 183 1.50 5.83 6.33
C ILE A 183 1.91 4.38 6.53
N GLN A 184 2.22 3.96 7.76
CA GLN A 184 2.49 2.57 8.09
C GLN A 184 1.35 1.64 7.66
N GLN A 185 0.11 2.07 7.87
CA GLN A 185 -1.06 1.28 7.49
C GLN A 185 -1.14 0.98 5.99
N GLU A 186 -0.70 1.91 5.13
CA GLU A 186 -0.67 1.72 3.66
C GLU A 186 0.50 0.87 3.17
N LEU A 187 1.52 0.69 4.01
CA LEU A 187 2.77 0.04 3.64
C LEU A 187 2.84 -1.43 4.08
N TRP A 188 1.84 -1.91 4.81
CA TRP A 188 1.73 -3.33 5.15
C TRP A 188 1.57 -4.19 3.89
N MET A 189 2.48 -5.15 3.74
CA MET A 189 2.44 -6.13 2.67
C MET A 189 1.91 -7.46 3.22
N PRO A 190 0.86 -8.05 2.61
CA PRO A 190 0.31 -9.33 3.06
C PRO A 190 1.31 -10.45 2.85
N ILE A 191 1.46 -11.31 3.85
CA ILE A 191 2.21 -12.56 3.80
C ILE A 191 1.28 -13.76 3.80
N TYR A 192 0.21 -13.70 4.60
CA TYR A 192 -0.74 -14.78 4.74
C TYR A 192 -2.06 -14.23 5.25
N ASP A 193 -3.15 -14.77 4.72
CA ASP A 193 -4.51 -14.47 5.19
C ASP A 193 -5.31 -15.77 5.18
N ASN A 194 -5.69 -16.24 6.37
CA ASN A 194 -6.35 -17.54 6.57
C ASN A 194 -7.74 -17.59 5.92
N ASP A 195 -8.37 -16.44 5.66
CA ASP A 195 -9.67 -16.38 4.99
C ASP A 195 -9.59 -16.85 3.52
N TYR A 196 -8.39 -16.87 2.95
CA TYR A 196 -8.15 -17.15 1.53
C TYR A 196 -7.45 -18.50 1.35
N GLN A 197 -8.20 -19.57 1.54
CA GLN A 197 -7.70 -20.94 1.35
C GLN A 197 -7.90 -21.47 -0.07
N PRO A 198 -6.98 -22.31 -0.57
CA PRO A 198 -7.12 -22.88 -1.89
C PRO A 198 -8.22 -23.94 -1.96
N ILE A 199 -9.06 -23.85 -2.98
CA ILE A 199 -10.12 -24.83 -3.27
C ILE A 199 -9.55 -26.21 -3.64
N ARG A 200 -8.35 -26.26 -4.23
CA ARG A 200 -7.63 -27.51 -4.55
C ARG A 200 -6.23 -27.50 -3.96
N PRO A 201 -6.08 -27.80 -2.66
CA PRO A 201 -4.77 -27.78 -2.00
C PRO A 201 -3.81 -28.85 -2.56
N GLU A 202 -4.30 -29.94 -3.12
CA GLU A 202 -3.53 -31.08 -3.62
C GLU A 202 -2.68 -30.78 -4.86
N ILE A 203 -3.01 -29.73 -5.63
CA ILE A 203 -2.27 -29.42 -6.86
C ILE A 203 -0.87 -28.87 -6.55
N ARG A 204 0.11 -29.26 -7.36
CA ARG A 204 1.53 -28.94 -7.10
C ARG A 204 1.98 -27.61 -7.72
N TYR A 205 1.28 -26.53 -7.41
CA TYR A 205 1.52 -25.18 -7.94
C TYR A 205 1.76 -24.11 -6.88
N PHE A 206 1.91 -24.50 -5.61
CA PHE A 206 2.15 -23.57 -4.50
C PHE A 206 3.63 -23.54 -4.13
N ASN A 207 4.13 -22.37 -3.75
CA ASN A 207 5.41 -22.18 -3.03
C ASN A 207 6.60 -23.01 -3.55
N GLY A 208 6.79 -23.07 -4.88
CA GLY A 208 7.87 -23.82 -5.51
C GLY A 208 7.49 -25.23 -5.99
N GLY A 209 6.22 -25.45 -6.36
CA GLY A 209 5.77 -26.71 -6.97
C GLY A 209 5.30 -27.77 -5.95
N LYS A 210 4.88 -27.33 -4.77
CA LYS A 210 4.36 -28.17 -3.70
C LYS A 210 2.82 -28.17 -3.73
N ALA A 211 2.23 -29.20 -3.14
CA ALA A 211 0.84 -29.15 -2.69
C ALA A 211 0.74 -28.15 -1.53
N TRP A 212 -0.38 -27.45 -1.42
CA TRP A 212 -0.64 -26.54 -0.32
C TRP A 212 -0.95 -27.33 0.94
N GLN A 213 -0.44 -26.83 2.07
CA GLN A 213 -0.77 -27.29 3.42
C GLN A 213 -1.01 -26.06 4.28
N GLN A 214 -1.84 -26.22 5.31
CA GLN A 214 -2.05 -25.18 6.32
C GLN A 214 -0.68 -24.75 6.91
N PRO A 215 -0.27 -23.47 6.74
CA PRO A 215 1.05 -23.03 7.21
C PRO A 215 1.18 -22.95 8.73
N PHE A 216 0.07 -22.77 9.45
CA PHE A 216 0.11 -22.86 10.90
C PHE A 216 0.22 -24.31 11.34
N LYS A 217 1.12 -24.58 12.29
CA LYS A 217 1.33 -25.90 12.87
C LYS A 217 1.40 -25.82 14.38
N ASN A 218 0.86 -26.85 15.03
CA ASN A 218 1.04 -27.05 16.46
C ASN A 218 2.50 -27.36 16.78
N ILE A 219 3.00 -26.79 17.87
CA ILE A 219 4.17 -27.33 18.56
C ILE A 219 3.77 -28.65 19.23
N GLU A 220 4.73 -29.56 19.41
CA GLU A 220 4.52 -30.82 20.11
C GLU A 220 3.79 -30.62 21.46
N GLY A 221 2.74 -31.40 21.71
CA GLY A 221 1.88 -31.25 22.89
C GLY A 221 0.78 -30.20 22.78
N SER A 222 0.74 -29.40 21.70
CA SER A 222 -0.30 -28.39 21.48
C SER A 222 -1.57 -28.96 20.84
N LYS A 223 -2.72 -28.46 21.28
CA LYS A 223 -4.06 -28.99 20.93
C LYS A 223 -4.91 -28.00 20.12
N TRP A 224 -4.31 -27.06 19.39
CA TRP A 224 -5.11 -26.22 18.49
C TRP A 224 -5.75 -27.09 17.42
N ASP A 225 -7.07 -27.04 17.31
CA ASP A 225 -7.78 -27.60 16.19
C ASP A 225 -7.70 -26.60 15.02
N LEU A 226 -6.95 -27.00 13.99
CA LEU A 226 -6.79 -26.26 12.74
C LEU A 226 -7.80 -26.76 11.68
N ASN A 227 -8.91 -27.30 12.18
CA ASN A 227 -10.02 -28.04 11.57
C ASN A 227 -10.10 -28.00 10.03
N SER A 228 -10.16 -29.18 9.41
CA SER A 228 -10.39 -29.32 7.96
C SER A 228 -11.81 -28.94 7.51
N GLU A 229 -12.81 -28.94 8.40
CA GLU A 229 -14.22 -28.66 8.09
C GLU A 229 -14.54 -27.15 8.07
N ASN A 230 -13.90 -26.36 8.93
CA ASN A 230 -14.01 -24.90 8.93
C ASN A 230 -12.62 -24.25 9.06
N PRO A 231 -11.81 -24.29 8.01
CA PRO A 231 -10.37 -24.08 8.15
C PRO A 231 -9.99 -22.60 8.35
N THR A 232 -10.95 -21.68 8.25
CA THR A 232 -10.75 -20.24 8.51
C THR A 232 -10.77 -19.89 10.00
N VAL A 233 -11.23 -20.81 10.85
CA VAL A 233 -11.31 -20.66 12.31
C VAL A 233 -10.37 -21.65 12.98
N PHE A 234 -9.59 -21.17 13.95
CA PHE A 234 -8.75 -22.02 14.80
C PHE A 234 -9.37 -22.11 16.19
N GLU A 235 -9.60 -23.32 16.65
CA GLU A 235 -10.24 -23.58 17.93
C GLU A 235 -9.24 -24.16 18.93
N LEU A 236 -9.39 -23.80 20.19
CA LEU A 236 -8.63 -24.38 21.28
C LEU A 236 -9.60 -24.78 22.39
N GLU A 237 -9.49 -26.03 22.84
CA GLU A 237 -10.12 -26.52 24.06
C GLU A 237 -9.06 -27.20 24.93
N SER A 238 -8.75 -26.57 26.07
CA SER A 238 -7.67 -26.99 26.96
C SER A 238 -7.90 -26.58 28.40
N ASP A 239 -7.10 -27.14 29.32
CA ASP A 239 -7.03 -26.62 30.68
C ASP A 239 -6.46 -25.19 30.67
N VAL A 240 -6.88 -24.36 31.63
CA VAL A 240 -6.45 -22.96 31.72
C VAL A 240 -4.94 -22.82 32.02
N ASN A 241 -4.34 -23.85 32.64
CA ASN A 241 -2.93 -23.88 32.99
C ASN A 241 -2.03 -24.41 31.87
N ASP A 242 -2.61 -25.11 30.88
CA ASP A 242 -1.88 -25.69 29.77
C ASP A 242 -1.80 -24.68 28.61
N ILE A 243 -0.62 -24.10 28.41
CA ILE A 243 -0.39 -23.16 27.29
C ILE A 243 -0.12 -23.97 26.02
N HIS A 244 -0.98 -23.79 25.02
CA HIS A 244 -0.82 -24.40 23.70
C HIS A 244 -0.36 -23.37 22.68
N LEU A 245 0.62 -23.75 21.86
CA LEU A 245 1.29 -22.85 20.94
C LEU A 245 1.28 -23.41 19.52
N MET A 246 0.95 -22.53 18.58
CA MET A 246 1.11 -22.77 17.15
C MET A 246 2.09 -21.76 16.54
N TYR A 247 2.81 -22.18 15.51
CA TYR A 247 3.79 -21.35 14.81
C TYR A 247 3.51 -21.34 13.30
N TYR A 248 3.96 -20.29 12.63
CA TYR A 248 3.87 -20.18 11.18
C TYR A 248 5.08 -20.85 10.50
N ASP A 249 4.83 -21.93 9.78
CA ASP A 249 5.85 -22.68 9.04
C ASP A 249 6.09 -22.07 7.65
N THR A 250 7.17 -21.30 7.50
CA THR A 250 7.56 -20.65 6.25
C THR A 250 8.02 -21.62 5.16
N THR A 251 8.26 -22.90 5.49
CA THR A 251 8.61 -23.93 4.52
C THR A 251 7.39 -24.44 3.74
N GLN A 252 6.20 -24.31 4.34
CA GLN A 252 4.90 -24.61 3.73
C GLN A 252 4.23 -23.33 3.22
N GLY A 253 4.28 -22.26 4.03
CA GLY A 253 3.70 -20.95 3.73
C GLY A 253 4.60 -20.02 2.91
N ASN A 254 4.21 -18.74 2.88
CA ASN A 254 5.01 -17.69 2.28
C ASN A 254 6.08 -17.23 3.27
N ASN A 255 7.35 -17.22 2.87
CA ASN A 255 8.41 -16.70 3.75
C ASN A 255 8.38 -15.18 3.88
N PHE A 256 9.07 -14.66 4.90
CA PHE A 256 9.12 -13.23 5.23
C PHE A 256 10.11 -12.41 4.40
N ARG A 257 10.59 -12.92 3.25
CA ARG A 257 11.61 -12.22 2.45
C ARG A 257 11.02 -11.03 1.70
N ALA A 258 11.81 -9.96 1.61
CA ALA A 258 11.44 -8.72 0.90
C ALA A 258 11.10 -8.94 -0.60
N LYS A 259 11.60 -10.02 -1.21
CA LYS A 259 11.28 -10.39 -2.61
C LYS A 259 9.83 -10.84 -2.82
N ASN A 260 9.11 -11.23 -1.77
CA ASN A 260 7.72 -11.64 -1.86
C ASN A 260 6.82 -10.39 -1.89
N CYS A 261 6.99 -9.58 -2.93
CA CYS A 261 6.13 -8.44 -3.23
C CYS A 261 5.07 -8.90 -4.24
N PRO A 262 3.76 -8.75 -3.95
CA PRO A 262 2.69 -9.18 -4.86
C PRO A 262 2.78 -8.54 -6.25
N TYR A 263 3.31 -7.31 -6.30
CA TYR A 263 3.35 -6.49 -7.51
C TYR A 263 4.46 -6.89 -8.48
N ASN A 264 5.50 -7.62 -8.04
CA ASN A 264 6.66 -7.95 -8.86
C ASN A 264 6.85 -9.46 -9.06
N PRO A 265 7.63 -9.88 -10.06
CA PRO A 265 8.09 -11.26 -10.15
C PRO A 265 8.95 -11.62 -8.94
N THR A 266 8.72 -12.80 -8.35
CA THR A 266 9.51 -13.31 -7.22
C THR A 266 10.97 -13.65 -7.59
N SER A 267 11.26 -13.76 -8.90
CA SER A 267 12.59 -14.06 -9.44
C SER A 267 13.52 -12.86 -9.49
N THR A 268 13.00 -11.64 -9.39
CA THR A 268 13.77 -10.40 -9.63
C THR A 268 14.84 -10.13 -8.56
N TYR A 269 14.73 -10.74 -7.36
CA TYR A 269 15.67 -10.51 -6.26
C TYR A 269 16.07 -11.81 -5.58
N ARG A 270 17.09 -12.50 -6.13
CA ARG A 270 17.73 -13.64 -5.44
C ARG A 270 18.45 -13.13 -4.19
N GLY A 271 18.26 -13.82 -3.06
CA GLY A 271 18.94 -13.48 -1.81
C GLY A 271 18.35 -12.31 -1.00
N ALA A 272 17.15 -11.82 -1.33
CA ALA A 272 16.52 -10.76 -0.55
C ALA A 272 16.40 -11.13 0.95
N PRO A 273 16.73 -10.22 1.87
CA PRO A 273 16.72 -10.48 3.31
C PRO A 273 15.30 -10.72 3.85
N HIS A 274 15.22 -11.29 5.05
CA HIS A 274 13.98 -11.41 5.81
C HIS A 274 13.62 -10.06 6.43
N CYS A 275 12.35 -9.68 6.31
CA CYS A 275 11.80 -8.53 7.02
C CYS A 275 11.35 -9.01 8.41
N SER A 276 12.00 -8.52 9.46
CA SER A 276 11.67 -8.83 10.85
C SER A 276 10.51 -7.98 11.40
N ASP A 277 10.12 -6.95 10.66
CA ASP A 277 9.00 -6.07 11.00
C ASP A 277 7.69 -6.69 10.54
N LEU A 278 6.98 -7.24 11.51
CA LEU A 278 5.81 -8.09 11.30
C LEU A 278 4.60 -7.56 12.07
N MET A 279 3.44 -7.77 11.48
CA MET A 279 2.15 -7.56 12.10
C MET A 279 1.33 -8.83 11.99
N VAL A 280 0.80 -9.28 13.11
CA VAL A 280 -0.13 -10.41 13.19
C VAL A 280 -1.42 -9.89 13.78
N ARG A 281 -2.54 -10.26 13.14
CA ARG A 281 -3.87 -9.94 13.63
C ARG A 281 -4.79 -11.14 13.52
N PHE A 282 -5.75 -11.21 14.43
CA PHE A 282 -6.91 -12.10 14.37
C PHE A 282 -8.03 -11.53 15.22
N TYR A 283 -9.22 -12.10 15.10
CA TYR A 283 -10.32 -11.83 16.03
C TYR A 283 -10.41 -13.01 17.00
N ALA A 284 -10.31 -12.72 18.29
CA ALA A 284 -10.53 -13.70 19.34
C ALA A 284 -11.98 -13.62 19.80
N ASN A 285 -12.67 -14.75 19.81
CA ASN A 285 -13.97 -14.90 20.42
C ASN A 285 -13.82 -15.70 21.72
N PHE A 286 -14.34 -15.12 22.80
CA PHE A 286 -14.27 -15.69 24.15
C PHE A 286 -15.64 -16.21 24.55
N SER A 287 -15.82 -17.52 24.62
CA SER A 287 -17.03 -18.14 25.18
C SER A 287 -17.03 -18.07 26.72
N LYS A 288 -15.83 -18.06 27.32
CA LYS A 288 -15.58 -17.87 28.74
C LYS A 288 -14.29 -17.05 28.94
N LEU A 289 -14.27 -16.24 30.00
CA LEU A 289 -13.09 -15.46 30.43
C LEU A 289 -12.18 -16.36 31.27
N ASP A 290 -11.57 -17.35 30.62
CA ASP A 290 -10.64 -18.28 31.24
C ASP A 290 -9.43 -18.52 30.33
N GLY A 291 -8.25 -18.67 30.92
CA GLY A 291 -7.00 -18.82 30.17
C GLY A 291 -6.57 -17.57 29.39
N ILE A 292 -5.39 -17.65 28.79
CA ILE A 292 -4.73 -16.51 28.14
C ILE A 292 -4.87 -16.57 26.62
N VAL A 293 -4.66 -15.43 25.97
CA VAL A 293 -4.43 -15.37 24.52
C VAL A 293 -3.28 -14.43 24.23
N GLY A 294 -2.41 -14.81 23.30
CA GLY A 294 -1.24 -14.02 23.01
C GLY A 294 -0.57 -14.32 21.67
N ILE A 295 0.34 -13.41 21.31
CA ILE A 295 1.09 -13.44 20.05
C ILE A 295 2.57 -13.30 20.37
N GLY A 296 3.40 -14.13 19.76
CA GLY A 296 4.86 -14.04 19.81
C GLY A 296 5.43 -13.64 18.46
N LEU A 297 6.34 -12.67 18.45
CA LEU A 297 7.12 -12.24 17.29
C LEU A 297 8.61 -12.25 17.65
N SER A 298 9.48 -12.63 16.71
CA SER A 298 10.93 -12.51 16.90
C SER A 298 11.57 -11.45 15.99
N LYS A 299 12.61 -10.79 16.52
CA LYS A 299 13.47 -9.84 15.78
C LYS A 299 14.90 -9.97 16.28
N TYR A 300 15.84 -10.19 15.37
CA TYR A 300 17.27 -10.38 15.65
C TYR A 300 17.59 -11.47 16.68
N GLY A 301 16.83 -12.57 16.66
CA GLY A 301 16.97 -13.67 17.62
C GLY A 301 16.35 -13.41 18.99
N LYS A 302 15.92 -12.17 19.29
CA LYS A 302 15.11 -11.86 20.48
C LYS A 302 13.65 -12.16 20.20
N ARG A 303 12.93 -12.60 21.22
CA ARG A 303 11.49 -12.89 21.16
C ARG A 303 10.73 -11.88 22.00
N TYR A 304 9.62 -11.43 21.45
CA TYR A 304 8.67 -10.54 22.09
C TYR A 304 7.33 -11.25 22.12
N LYS A 305 6.64 -11.19 23.25
CA LYS A 305 5.28 -11.71 23.37
C LYS A 305 4.35 -10.64 23.88
N VAL A 306 3.10 -10.75 23.49
CA VAL A 306 2.01 -10.02 24.09
C VAL A 306 0.98 -11.02 24.57
N GLN A 307 0.40 -10.77 25.74
CA GLN A 307 -0.61 -11.62 26.32
C GLN A 307 -1.73 -10.79 26.92
N LEU A 308 -2.95 -11.30 26.79
CA LEU A 308 -4.14 -10.83 27.47
C LEU A 308 -4.54 -11.86 28.51
N GLU A 309 -4.58 -11.43 29.77
CA GLU A 309 -5.07 -12.20 30.89
C GLU A 309 -6.61 -12.12 31.00
N PRO A 310 -7.26 -13.13 31.62
CA PRO A 310 -8.70 -13.13 31.84
C PRO A 310 -9.25 -11.90 32.57
N ASP A 311 -8.43 -11.28 33.42
CA ASP A 311 -8.81 -10.12 34.23
C ASP A 311 -8.71 -8.79 33.46
N GLY A 312 -8.37 -8.84 32.17
CA GLY A 312 -8.17 -7.68 31.32
C GLY A 312 -6.76 -7.08 31.41
N THR A 313 -5.78 -7.78 31.97
CA THR A 313 -4.40 -7.30 31.98
C THR A 313 -3.73 -7.57 30.62
N MET A 314 -3.30 -6.52 29.95
CA MET A 314 -2.50 -6.58 28.73
C MET A 314 -1.02 -6.41 29.08
N THR A 315 -0.18 -7.35 28.66
CA THR A 315 1.27 -7.31 28.94
C THR A 315 2.09 -7.47 27.67
N ILE A 316 3.17 -6.70 27.56
CA ILE A 316 4.24 -6.87 26.56
C ILE A 316 5.48 -7.34 27.30
N ALA A 317 6.09 -8.44 26.87
CA ALA A 317 7.30 -8.99 27.46
C ALA A 317 8.34 -9.35 26.40
N LYS A 318 9.62 -9.38 26.78
CA LYS A 318 10.73 -9.86 25.94
C LYS A 318 11.45 -11.05 26.57
N SER A 319 12.08 -11.85 25.72
CA SER A 319 13.01 -12.90 26.12
C SER A 319 14.13 -13.05 25.09
N ASP A 320 15.35 -13.36 25.55
CA ASP A 320 16.48 -13.66 24.68
C ASP A 320 16.57 -15.17 24.34
N ASN A 321 15.95 -16.06 25.13
CA ASN A 321 16.09 -17.51 24.99
C ASN A 321 14.82 -18.32 25.33
N ASP A 322 13.65 -17.68 25.44
CA ASP A 322 12.38 -18.24 25.93
C ASP A 322 12.37 -18.79 27.37
N ALA A 323 13.50 -18.79 28.08
CA ALA A 323 13.60 -19.32 29.44
C ALA A 323 13.35 -18.26 30.52
N GLN A 324 13.61 -16.98 30.22
CA GLN A 324 13.39 -15.85 31.14
C GLN A 324 12.64 -14.74 30.40
N TRP A 325 11.48 -14.36 30.91
CA TRP A 325 10.65 -13.29 30.36
C TRP A 325 10.75 -12.04 31.23
N GLN A 326 11.05 -10.90 30.60
CA GLN A 326 11.04 -9.59 31.23
C GLN A 326 9.83 -8.80 30.73
N ASP A 327 8.96 -8.39 31.64
CA ASP A 327 7.84 -7.51 31.32
C ASP A 327 8.36 -6.10 31.00
N LEU A 328 7.86 -5.56 29.90
CA LEU A 328 8.24 -4.25 29.36
C LEU A 328 7.15 -3.20 29.58
N ALA A 329 5.90 -3.61 29.41
CA ALA A 329 4.74 -2.74 29.60
C ALA A 329 3.53 -3.57 30.04
N GLU A 330 2.71 -2.97 30.89
CA GLU A 330 1.45 -3.55 31.36
C GLU A 330 0.37 -2.47 31.33
N LYS A 331 -0.86 -2.86 30.98
CA LYS A 331 -2.03 -2.00 31.04
C LYS A 331 -3.26 -2.83 31.38
N LYS A 332 -4.01 -2.41 32.39
CA LYS A 332 -5.30 -3.02 32.72
C LYS A 332 -6.43 -2.35 31.93
N ILE A 333 -7.24 -3.16 31.26
CA ILE A 333 -8.41 -2.74 30.50
C ILE A 333 -9.68 -3.37 31.09
N PRO A 334 -10.88 -2.87 30.73
CA PRO A 334 -12.12 -3.56 31.10
C PRO A 334 -12.10 -5.00 30.61
N ALA A 335 -12.72 -5.89 31.40
CA ALA A 335 -12.80 -7.31 31.07
C ALA A 335 -13.37 -7.51 29.65
N PRO A 336 -12.81 -8.44 28.85
CA PRO A 336 -13.30 -8.70 27.51
C PRO A 336 -14.79 -9.06 27.49
N VAL A 337 -15.49 -8.64 26.43
CA VAL A 337 -16.90 -8.97 26.24
C VAL A 337 -17.01 -10.39 25.68
N LEU A 338 -17.75 -11.26 26.37
CA LEU A 338 -18.01 -12.63 25.95
C LEU A 338 -18.82 -12.68 24.64
N ASN A 339 -18.58 -13.71 23.83
CA ASN A 339 -19.26 -14.00 22.56
C ASN A 339 -19.22 -12.83 21.55
N LYS A 340 -18.22 -11.95 21.67
CA LYS A 340 -17.98 -10.84 20.75
C LYS A 340 -16.57 -10.98 20.17
N PRO A 341 -16.43 -11.32 18.88
CA PRO A 341 -15.14 -11.34 18.20
C PRO A 341 -14.44 -9.99 18.35
N THR A 342 -13.29 -9.98 19.01
CA THR A 342 -12.53 -8.77 19.33
C THR A 342 -11.16 -8.84 18.68
N LEU A 343 -10.74 -7.75 18.03
CA LEU A 343 -9.47 -7.67 17.32
C LEU A 343 -8.31 -7.80 18.32
N VAL A 344 -7.45 -8.80 18.11
CA VAL A 344 -6.15 -8.94 18.77
C VAL A 344 -5.10 -8.70 17.70
N LYS A 345 -4.23 -7.70 17.91
CA LYS A 345 -3.18 -7.37 16.95
C LYS A 345 -1.88 -7.09 17.69
N PHE A 346 -0.81 -7.72 17.22
CA PHE A 346 0.55 -7.43 17.67
C PHE A 346 1.42 -7.00 16.51
N VAL A 347 2.13 -5.90 16.71
CA VAL A 347 3.02 -5.30 15.72
C VAL A 347 4.39 -5.10 16.33
N ASN A 348 5.42 -5.55 15.61
CA ASN A 348 6.80 -5.15 15.81
C ASN A 348 7.24 -4.40 14.55
N VAL A 349 7.42 -3.08 14.64
CA VAL A 349 7.78 -2.24 13.49
C VAL A 349 8.55 -1.00 13.92
N ASP A 350 9.59 -0.61 13.19
CA ASP A 350 10.36 0.63 13.43
C ASP A 350 10.76 0.83 14.92
N HIS A 351 11.18 -0.26 15.59
CA HIS A 351 11.52 -0.30 17.02
C HIS A 351 10.35 -0.01 17.99
N GLN A 352 9.12 -0.24 17.56
CA GLN A 352 7.93 -0.15 18.39
C GLN A 352 7.22 -1.50 18.48
N LEU A 353 6.87 -1.87 19.71
CA LEU A 353 5.98 -2.98 20.00
C LEU A 353 4.59 -2.42 20.28
N ILE A 354 3.60 -2.79 19.48
CA ILE A 354 2.23 -2.27 19.59
C ILE A 354 1.30 -3.45 19.77
N PHE A 355 0.71 -3.56 20.96
CA PHE A 355 -0.35 -4.51 21.26
C PHE A 355 -1.70 -3.78 21.23
N GLN A 356 -2.62 -4.23 20.38
CA GLN A 356 -3.97 -3.71 20.31
C GLN A 356 -4.99 -4.82 20.62
N PHE A 357 -5.92 -4.51 21.52
CA PHE A 357 -7.07 -5.32 21.85
C PHE A 357 -8.35 -4.48 21.72
N GLY A 358 -9.16 -4.74 20.68
CA GLY A 358 -10.31 -3.89 20.36
C GLY A 358 -9.89 -2.45 20.10
N ASP A 359 -10.42 -1.52 20.89
CA ASP A 359 -10.09 -0.08 20.83
C ASP A 359 -8.88 0.29 21.71
N GLU A 360 -8.43 -0.61 22.58
CA GLU A 360 -7.34 -0.37 23.52
C GLU A 360 -5.99 -0.70 22.88
N THR A 361 -5.02 0.19 23.07
CA THR A 361 -3.65 0.00 22.59
C THR A 361 -2.65 0.18 23.73
N LEU A 362 -1.64 -0.69 23.74
CA LEU A 362 -0.46 -0.66 24.59
C LEU A 362 0.77 -0.61 23.69
N THR A 363 1.65 0.37 23.90
CA THR A 363 2.84 0.56 23.07
C THR A 363 4.08 0.62 23.93
N TYR A 364 5.14 -0.07 23.50
CA TYR A 364 6.45 -0.01 24.10
C TYR A 364 7.50 0.39 23.05
N ASP A 365 8.38 1.30 23.43
CA ASP A 365 9.45 1.82 22.59
C ASP A 365 10.77 1.09 22.90
N LEU A 366 11.34 0.39 21.93
CA LEU A 366 12.61 -0.33 22.10
C LEU A 366 13.83 0.60 22.08
N GLY A 367 13.68 1.85 21.64
CA GLY A 367 14.73 2.85 21.48
C GLY A 367 14.88 3.33 20.03
N LEU A 368 15.65 4.40 19.86
CA LEU A 368 15.85 5.06 18.56
C LEU A 368 17.16 4.66 17.86
N GLU A 369 18.09 4.08 18.59
CA GLU A 369 19.41 3.70 18.05
C GLU A 369 19.34 2.39 17.26
N PRO A 370 20.25 2.14 16.29
CA PRO A 370 20.16 0.98 15.39
C PRO A 370 20.23 -0.39 16.07
N ASP A 371 20.89 -0.47 17.22
CA ASP A 371 21.08 -1.69 18.00
C ASP A 371 20.06 -1.82 19.15
N ALA A 372 19.15 -0.86 19.30
CA ALA A 372 18.20 -0.82 20.40
C ALA A 372 17.25 -2.04 20.42
N ALA A 373 16.84 -2.50 19.23
CA ALA A 373 16.04 -3.73 19.08
C ALA A 373 16.89 -5.03 19.13
N GLY A 374 18.22 -4.91 19.30
CA GLY A 374 19.20 -5.99 19.19
C GLY A 374 20.20 -5.77 18.06
N SER A 375 21.34 -6.45 18.12
CA SER A 375 22.35 -6.38 17.07
C SER A 375 21.88 -7.10 15.81
N VAL A 376 21.85 -6.40 14.68
CA VAL A 376 21.58 -6.98 13.36
C VAL A 376 22.69 -7.96 12.98
N ASN A 377 22.52 -9.23 13.37
CA ASN A 377 23.50 -10.30 13.15
C ASN A 377 23.00 -11.29 12.08
N GLY A 378 23.43 -11.07 10.83
CA GLY A 378 23.07 -11.94 9.72
C GLY A 378 21.61 -11.81 9.27
N ASN A 379 21.21 -12.71 8.37
CA ASN A 379 19.87 -12.77 7.81
C ASN A 379 19.04 -13.84 8.54
N ILE A 380 18.66 -13.55 9.80
CA ILE A 380 17.86 -14.43 10.65
C ILE A 380 16.40 -14.36 10.21
N GLU A 381 15.77 -15.52 10.00
CA GLU A 381 14.33 -15.58 9.71
C GLU A 381 13.51 -15.31 10.97
N PRO A 382 12.57 -14.34 10.95
CA PRO A 382 11.71 -14.07 12.09
C PRO A 382 10.68 -15.20 12.26
N GLU A 383 10.23 -15.36 13.49
CA GLU A 383 9.25 -16.36 13.91
C GLU A 383 7.94 -15.67 14.29
N VAL A 384 6.83 -16.31 13.92
CA VAL A 384 5.48 -15.93 14.34
C VAL A 384 4.87 -17.08 15.13
N ARG A 385 4.36 -16.76 16.31
CA ARG A 385 3.70 -17.69 17.22
C ARG A 385 2.37 -17.13 17.69
N ILE A 386 1.39 -17.99 17.86
CA ILE A 386 0.13 -17.68 18.54
C ILE A 386 -0.02 -18.70 19.65
N PHE A 387 -0.36 -18.23 20.84
CA PHE A 387 -0.53 -19.09 22.01
C PHE A 387 -1.79 -18.74 22.76
N GLY A 388 -2.32 -19.72 23.48
CA GLY A 388 -3.46 -19.53 24.36
C GLY A 388 -3.69 -20.72 25.26
N SER A 389 -4.63 -20.54 26.18
CA SER A 389 -5.13 -21.61 27.06
C SER A 389 -6.64 -21.43 27.30
N GLY A 390 -7.28 -22.47 27.84
CA GLY A 390 -8.74 -22.49 28.00
C GLY A 390 -9.48 -22.71 26.68
N LYS A 391 -10.73 -22.24 26.61
CA LYS A 391 -11.59 -22.35 25.42
C LYS A 391 -11.55 -21.05 24.60
N LYS A 392 -11.09 -21.11 23.35
CA LYS A 392 -10.91 -19.94 22.48
C LYS A 392 -11.19 -20.27 21.02
N GLU A 393 -11.76 -19.32 20.30
CA GLU A 393 -11.94 -19.38 18.84
C GLU A 393 -11.24 -18.18 18.22
N LEU A 394 -10.37 -18.42 17.23
CA LEU A 394 -9.64 -17.39 16.50
C LEU A 394 -10.09 -17.39 15.04
N SER A 395 -10.49 -16.23 14.51
CA SER A 395 -10.87 -16.05 13.12
C SER A 395 -10.08 -14.93 12.45
N HIS A 396 -10.06 -14.91 11.11
CA HIS A 396 -9.38 -13.89 10.29
C HIS A 396 -7.89 -13.72 10.64
N VAL A 397 -7.21 -14.84 10.88
CA VAL A 397 -5.78 -14.85 11.19
C VAL A 397 -4.99 -14.40 9.96
N ALA A 398 -4.25 -13.30 10.09
CA ALA A 398 -3.49 -12.73 9.00
C ALA A 398 -2.12 -12.23 9.48
N ILE A 399 -1.13 -12.38 8.59
CA ILE A 399 0.25 -11.95 8.81
C ILE A 399 0.62 -10.97 7.70
N PHE A 400 1.20 -9.85 8.12
CA PHE A 400 1.73 -8.81 7.26
C PHE A 400 3.17 -8.54 7.64
N ARG A 401 3.95 -8.08 6.67
CA ARG A 401 5.29 -7.53 6.90
C ARG A 401 5.34 -6.08 6.47
N ASP A 402 6.30 -5.35 6.99
CA ASP A 402 6.56 -4.00 6.52
C ASP A 402 7.23 -4.00 5.13
N ILE A 403 7.31 -2.81 4.52
CA ILE A 403 8.24 -2.57 3.43
C ILE A 403 9.68 -2.73 3.93
N TYR A 404 10.54 -3.28 3.07
CA TYR A 404 11.95 -3.46 3.38
C TYR A 404 12.77 -2.66 2.37
N TYR A 405 13.35 -1.55 2.81
CA TYR A 405 14.21 -0.74 1.95
C TYR A 405 15.54 -1.46 1.69
N THR A 406 15.67 -2.05 0.50
CA THR A 406 16.87 -2.79 0.09
C THR A 406 17.96 -1.84 -0.38
N THR A 407 19.22 -2.17 -0.09
CA THR A 407 20.36 -1.49 -0.71
C THR A 407 20.94 -2.41 -1.79
N PRO A 408 21.39 -1.88 -2.95
CA PRO A 408 22.12 -2.68 -3.91
C PRO A 408 23.29 -3.41 -3.23
N PRO A 409 23.56 -4.69 -3.59
CA PRO A 409 24.72 -5.42 -3.07
C PRO A 409 26.00 -4.64 -3.32
N GLN A 410 26.95 -4.64 -2.38
CA GLN A 410 28.21 -3.91 -2.55
C GLN A 410 29.02 -4.40 -3.76
N ASP A 411 28.89 -5.68 -4.12
CA ASP A 411 29.62 -6.33 -5.22
C ASP A 411 28.93 -6.19 -6.59
N SER A 412 27.75 -5.54 -6.67
CA SER A 412 27.03 -5.44 -7.95
C SER A 412 27.62 -4.39 -8.90
N GLY A 413 28.58 -3.58 -8.43
CA GLY A 413 29.09 -2.43 -9.17
C GLY A 413 28.08 -1.29 -9.32
N GLU A 414 26.85 -1.45 -8.81
CA GLU A 414 25.85 -0.38 -8.80
C GLU A 414 26.19 0.64 -7.70
N PRO A 415 25.98 1.94 -7.94
CA PRO A 415 26.02 2.93 -6.88
C PRO A 415 25.03 2.54 -5.77
N SER A 416 25.49 2.58 -4.52
CA SER A 416 24.68 2.30 -3.34
C SER A 416 24.84 3.45 -2.36
N PHE A 417 23.89 4.39 -2.40
CA PHE A 417 23.83 5.51 -1.46
C PHE A 417 23.02 5.15 -0.21
N ALA A 418 23.42 5.68 0.94
CA ALA A 418 22.77 5.49 2.24
C ALA A 418 22.71 4.02 2.70
N SER A 419 23.75 3.23 2.44
CA SER A 419 23.81 1.82 2.86
C SER A 419 24.22 1.67 4.33
N LYS A 420 24.06 0.46 4.89
CA LYS A 420 24.46 0.16 6.28
C LYS A 420 25.90 0.57 6.60
N SER A 421 26.84 0.42 5.67
CA SER A 421 28.26 0.80 5.87
C SER A 421 28.58 2.23 5.44
N ARG A 422 27.68 2.90 4.72
CA ARG A 422 27.94 4.21 4.12
C ARG A 422 26.72 5.12 4.26
N ALA A 423 26.70 5.86 5.36
CA ALA A 423 25.75 6.95 5.56
C ALA A 423 25.92 8.02 4.45
N PHE A 424 24.83 8.70 4.12
CA PHE A 424 24.78 9.69 3.05
C PHE A 424 24.27 11.03 3.56
N LYS A 425 25.18 12.01 3.64
CA LYS A 425 24.88 13.36 4.13
C LYS A 425 24.39 14.28 3.02
N LEU A 426 23.20 14.84 3.20
CA LEU A 426 22.58 15.80 2.29
C LEU A 426 23.12 17.22 2.53
N LYS A 427 23.33 17.97 1.44
CA LYS A 427 23.64 19.40 1.51
C LYS A 427 22.36 20.23 1.67
N THR A 428 22.52 21.54 1.77
CA THR A 428 21.40 22.49 1.68
C THR A 428 20.67 22.32 0.35
N ASN A 429 19.33 22.34 0.37
CA ASN A 429 18.45 22.17 -0.79
C ASN A 429 18.53 20.81 -1.51
N GLU A 430 19.07 19.78 -0.87
CA GLU A 430 19.06 18.41 -1.38
C GLU A 430 18.08 17.53 -0.59
N TYR A 431 17.33 16.69 -1.29
CA TYR A 431 16.40 15.73 -0.71
C TYR A 431 16.78 14.31 -1.15
N PHE A 432 16.43 13.32 -0.32
CA PHE A 432 16.58 11.90 -0.66
C PHE A 432 15.20 11.27 -0.74
N VAL A 433 14.94 10.51 -1.81
CA VAL A 433 13.63 9.93 -2.08
C VAL A 433 13.74 8.43 -2.36
N LEU A 434 12.75 7.67 -1.92
CA LEU A 434 12.66 6.22 -2.07
C LEU A 434 11.32 5.81 -2.67
N GLY A 435 11.30 4.70 -3.40
CA GLY A 435 10.04 4.09 -3.85
C GLY A 435 9.56 3.04 -2.87
N ASP A 436 8.24 2.96 -2.69
CA ASP A 436 7.60 2.01 -1.77
C ASP A 436 7.71 0.56 -2.29
N ASN A 437 7.83 0.38 -3.62
CA ASN A 437 8.23 -0.89 -4.22
C ASN A 437 9.76 -1.00 -4.27
N SER A 438 10.37 -0.92 -3.09
CA SER A 438 11.82 -0.74 -2.90
C SER A 438 12.70 -1.64 -3.79
N PRO A 439 12.46 -2.96 -3.91
CA PRO A 439 13.32 -3.81 -4.75
C PRO A 439 13.36 -3.35 -6.21
N ALA A 440 12.19 -3.01 -6.79
CA ALA A 440 12.01 -2.62 -8.20
C ALA A 440 11.96 -1.11 -8.43
N SER A 441 12.34 -0.32 -7.43
CA SER A 441 12.39 1.12 -7.53
C SER A 441 13.76 1.61 -8.00
N HIS A 442 13.77 2.35 -9.09
CA HIS A 442 14.90 3.18 -9.50
C HIS A 442 14.79 4.54 -8.82
N ASP A 443 15.45 4.69 -7.66
CA ASP A 443 15.39 5.87 -6.79
C ASP A 443 16.78 6.34 -6.33
N SER A 444 16.83 7.29 -5.38
CA SER A 444 18.05 7.96 -4.91
C SER A 444 19.18 7.00 -4.51
N ARG A 445 18.87 5.76 -4.12
CA ARG A 445 19.90 4.75 -3.76
C ARG A 445 20.78 4.35 -4.95
N ARG A 446 20.24 4.41 -6.17
CA ARG A 446 20.83 3.85 -7.40
C ARG A 446 21.22 4.88 -8.45
N TRP A 447 20.88 6.16 -8.27
CA TRP A 447 21.15 7.17 -9.29
C TRP A 447 22.63 7.61 -9.29
N SER A 448 23.49 6.96 -10.06
CA SER A 448 24.92 7.33 -10.23
C SER A 448 25.14 8.60 -11.05
N ASN A 449 24.21 8.93 -11.95
CA ASN A 449 24.39 10.05 -12.86
C ASN A 449 24.27 11.38 -12.12
N MET A 450 25.16 12.32 -12.46
CA MET A 450 25.04 13.71 -12.00
C MET A 450 23.77 14.32 -12.60
N GLY A 451 23.06 15.10 -11.80
CA GLY A 451 21.87 15.81 -12.27
C GLY A 451 22.24 16.99 -13.15
N ILE A 452 21.39 17.30 -14.13
CA ILE A 452 21.61 18.44 -15.03
C ILE A 452 21.37 19.76 -14.27
N GLY A 453 22.23 20.75 -14.39
CA GLY A 453 21.97 22.07 -13.82
C GLY A 453 20.93 22.84 -14.65
N ILE A 454 19.93 23.44 -14.02
CA ILE A 454 18.94 24.31 -14.70
C ILE A 454 19.24 25.77 -14.36
N ASN A 455 18.93 26.70 -15.26
CA ASN A 455 19.10 28.16 -15.07
C ASN A 455 20.55 28.57 -14.77
N GLY A 456 21.52 27.96 -15.44
CA GLY A 456 22.94 28.28 -15.28
C GLY A 456 23.59 27.75 -14.00
N LYS A 457 22.87 26.94 -13.21
CA LYS A 457 23.44 26.25 -12.04
C LYS A 457 24.40 25.13 -12.48
N PRO A 458 25.41 24.79 -11.65
CA PRO A 458 26.26 23.64 -11.91
C PRO A 458 25.47 22.33 -11.83
N ALA A 459 26.07 21.25 -12.35
CA ALA A 459 25.49 19.91 -12.25
C ALA A 459 25.23 19.52 -10.77
N TYR A 460 24.10 18.86 -10.53
CA TYR A 460 23.72 18.38 -9.21
C TYR A 460 24.39 17.04 -8.90
N ARG A 461 24.61 16.78 -7.61
CA ARG A 461 25.22 15.54 -7.15
C ARG A 461 24.34 14.33 -7.50
N ALA A 462 24.98 13.19 -7.73
CA ALA A 462 24.31 11.90 -7.85
C ALA A 462 23.52 11.53 -6.58
N GLY A 463 22.45 10.75 -6.73
CA GLY A 463 21.66 10.21 -5.62
C GLY A 463 20.74 11.20 -4.89
N ILE A 464 20.58 12.45 -5.36
CA ILE A 464 19.72 13.45 -4.71
C ILE A 464 18.67 14.03 -5.65
N VAL A 465 17.63 14.60 -5.05
CA VAL A 465 16.67 15.49 -5.72
C VAL A 465 16.95 16.91 -5.25
N PRO A 466 17.36 17.83 -6.14
CA PRO A 466 17.52 19.23 -5.76
C PRO A 466 16.16 19.89 -5.56
N HIS A 467 16.08 20.87 -4.66
CA HIS A 467 14.83 21.59 -4.36
C HIS A 467 14.14 22.15 -5.61
N ASP A 468 14.91 22.70 -6.54
CA ASP A 468 14.39 23.31 -7.78
C ASP A 468 13.68 22.32 -8.71
N TYR A 469 13.88 21.01 -8.48
CA TYR A 469 13.28 19.96 -9.31
C TYR A 469 11.92 19.51 -8.77
N LEU A 470 11.56 19.91 -7.55
CA LEU A 470 10.27 19.60 -6.96
C LEU A 470 9.16 20.28 -7.77
N VAL A 471 8.23 19.47 -8.27
CA VAL A 471 7.05 19.92 -9.01
C VAL A 471 5.87 20.14 -8.06
N GLY A 472 5.66 19.21 -7.12
CA GLY A 472 4.54 19.30 -6.17
C GLY A 472 4.33 18.06 -5.30
N LYS A 473 3.29 18.11 -4.46
CA LYS A 473 2.87 16.99 -3.59
C LYS A 473 1.71 16.23 -4.22
N ALA A 474 1.83 14.91 -4.34
CA ALA A 474 0.70 14.06 -4.71
C ALA A 474 -0.25 13.93 -3.51
N VAL A 475 -1.54 14.23 -3.70
CA VAL A 475 -2.52 14.31 -2.60
C VAL A 475 -3.72 13.38 -2.74
N PHE A 476 -4.07 12.98 -3.96
CA PHE A 476 -5.31 12.24 -4.19
C PHE A 476 -5.20 11.34 -5.41
N VAL A 477 -5.63 10.10 -5.28
CA VAL A 477 -5.84 9.17 -6.39
C VAL A 477 -7.29 9.31 -6.85
N TYR A 478 -7.48 9.64 -8.12
CA TYR A 478 -8.79 9.91 -8.72
C TYR A 478 -8.99 9.03 -9.95
N TRP A 479 -10.19 8.52 -10.19
CA TRP A 479 -10.47 7.60 -11.31
C TRP A 479 -9.40 6.47 -11.50
N PRO A 480 -9.00 5.75 -10.44
CA PRO A 480 -8.08 4.63 -10.62
C PRO A 480 -8.73 3.61 -11.55
N SER A 481 -8.04 3.28 -12.65
CA SER A 481 -8.46 2.27 -13.64
C SER A 481 -9.96 2.25 -13.96
N GLY A 482 -10.46 3.20 -14.75
CA GLY A 482 -11.89 3.28 -15.12
C GLY A 482 -12.46 1.94 -15.61
N TYR A 483 -13.63 1.56 -15.09
CA TYR A 483 -14.36 0.38 -15.55
C TYR A 483 -14.87 0.63 -16.97
N GLU A 484 -14.76 -0.39 -17.82
CA GLU A 484 -15.52 -0.42 -19.05
C GLU A 484 -16.94 -0.84 -18.69
N PHE A 485 -17.95 -0.02 -19.03
CA PHE A 485 -19.33 -0.42 -18.82
C PHE A 485 -19.58 -1.72 -19.61
N PRO A 486 -20.26 -2.73 -19.03
CA PRO A 486 -20.42 -4.05 -19.63
C PRO A 486 -21.48 -4.02 -20.75
N TRP A 487 -21.25 -3.21 -21.77
CA TRP A 487 -22.04 -3.24 -22.99
C TRP A 487 -21.92 -4.62 -23.62
N PRO A 488 -23.03 -5.22 -24.09
CA PRO A 488 -23.01 -6.51 -24.76
C PRO A 488 -21.98 -6.53 -25.89
N GLN A 489 -21.18 -7.59 -25.96
CA GLN A 489 -20.15 -7.71 -26.99
C GLN A 489 -20.74 -7.65 -28.41
N SER A 490 -21.98 -8.11 -28.58
CA SER A 490 -22.78 -7.98 -29.79
C SER A 490 -23.00 -6.52 -30.22
N LEU A 491 -23.30 -5.62 -29.27
CA LEU A 491 -23.48 -4.19 -29.51
C LEU A 491 -22.17 -3.52 -29.93
N LYS A 492 -21.07 -3.82 -29.24
CA LYS A 492 -19.74 -3.27 -29.59
C LYS A 492 -19.32 -3.70 -30.99
N THR A 493 -19.51 -4.97 -31.31
CA THR A 493 -19.18 -5.54 -32.64
C THR A 493 -20.04 -4.93 -33.75
N PHE A 494 -21.34 -4.75 -33.48
CA PHE A 494 -22.27 -4.09 -34.40
C PHE A 494 -21.87 -2.63 -34.68
N LEU A 495 -21.58 -1.86 -33.62
CA LEU A 495 -21.18 -0.46 -33.74
C LEU A 495 -19.82 -0.30 -34.43
N LEU A 496 -18.84 -1.19 -34.16
CA LEU A 496 -17.55 -1.22 -34.85
C LEU A 496 -17.70 -1.50 -36.35
N LYS A 497 -18.52 -2.48 -36.72
CA LYS A 497 -18.72 -2.81 -38.14
C LYS A 497 -19.36 -1.65 -38.90
N LYS A 498 -20.24 -0.89 -38.23
CA LYS A 498 -20.94 0.26 -38.81
C LYS A 498 -20.14 1.56 -38.73
N SER A 499 -19.12 1.65 -37.86
CA SER A 499 -18.30 2.86 -37.70
C SER A 499 -17.47 3.19 -38.93
N PHE A 500 -17.12 2.20 -39.74
CA PHE A 500 -16.39 2.41 -41.00
C PHE A 500 -17.20 3.20 -42.04
N ASN A 501 -18.53 3.13 -41.99
CA ASN A 501 -19.42 3.76 -42.98
C ASN A 501 -20.34 4.84 -42.38
N ASN A 502 -20.41 5.00 -41.06
CA ASN A 502 -21.31 5.94 -40.39
C ASN A 502 -20.64 6.65 -39.19
N ARG A 503 -20.49 7.97 -39.30
CA ARG A 503 -19.90 8.83 -38.26
C ARG A 503 -20.63 8.77 -36.92
N LEU A 504 -21.97 8.66 -36.93
CA LEU A 504 -22.75 8.52 -35.69
C LEU A 504 -22.42 7.18 -35.01
N SER A 505 -22.31 6.10 -35.78
CA SER A 505 -21.90 4.79 -35.26
C SER A 505 -20.45 4.78 -34.77
N ALA A 506 -19.55 5.57 -35.38
CA ALA A 506 -18.20 5.76 -34.89
C ALA A 506 -18.15 6.51 -33.55
N VAL A 507 -18.94 7.58 -33.40
CA VAL A 507 -19.09 8.31 -32.13
C VAL A 507 -19.72 7.42 -31.06
N MET A 508 -20.74 6.64 -31.42
CA MET A 508 -21.39 5.70 -30.50
C MET A 508 -20.46 4.56 -30.10
N TYR A 509 -19.70 3.98 -31.04
CA TYR A 509 -18.68 2.98 -30.75
C TYR A 509 -17.61 3.52 -29.80
N TRP A 510 -17.12 4.74 -30.06
CA TRP A 510 -16.23 5.46 -29.16
C TRP A 510 -16.87 5.66 -27.78
N ALA A 511 -18.15 6.06 -27.73
CA ALA A 511 -18.90 6.22 -26.48
C ALA A 511 -19.02 4.93 -25.64
N VAL A 512 -19.33 3.79 -26.27
CA VAL A 512 -19.49 2.50 -25.56
C VAL A 512 -18.18 1.78 -25.27
N THR A 513 -17.07 2.21 -25.86
CA THR A 513 -15.71 1.69 -25.56
C THR A 513 -14.94 2.60 -24.61
N LEU A 514 -15.43 3.80 -24.36
CA LEU A 514 -14.88 4.67 -23.33
C LEU A 514 -15.12 4.08 -21.95
N ARG A 515 -14.03 3.97 -21.20
CA ARG A 515 -14.02 3.67 -19.77
C ARG A 515 -14.51 4.91 -18.98
N TRP A 516 -15.82 5.16 -18.98
CA TRP A 516 -16.43 6.34 -18.35
C TRP A 516 -16.62 6.21 -16.84
N ILE A 517 -16.76 5.00 -16.30
CA ILE A 517 -17.18 4.88 -14.90
C ILE A 517 -15.96 5.02 -13.99
N PRO A 518 -15.90 6.09 -13.16
CA PRO A 518 -14.97 6.12 -12.05
C PRO A 518 -15.19 4.91 -11.18
N ASN A 519 -14.11 4.19 -10.87
CA ASN A 519 -14.12 3.36 -9.68
C ASN A 519 -14.08 4.28 -8.46
N ILE A 520 -15.23 4.89 -8.11
CA ILE A 520 -15.36 5.85 -7.02
C ILE A 520 -14.90 5.21 -5.71
N GLY A 521 -15.18 3.92 -5.51
CA GLY A 521 -14.80 3.15 -4.32
C GLY A 521 -13.29 2.99 -4.12
N GLN A 522 -12.47 3.26 -5.13
CA GLN A 522 -11.00 3.20 -5.03
C GLN A 522 -10.33 4.58 -5.00
N MET A 523 -11.10 5.67 -5.10
CA MET A 523 -10.56 7.01 -4.90
C MET A 523 -10.14 7.19 -3.44
N ARG A 524 -8.93 7.72 -3.22
CA ARG A 524 -8.37 7.84 -1.87
C ARG A 524 -7.37 8.98 -1.78
N PHE A 525 -7.21 9.51 -0.58
CA PHE A 525 -6.12 10.43 -0.28
C PHE A 525 -4.78 9.69 -0.26
N ILE A 526 -3.73 10.38 -0.71
CA ILE A 526 -2.36 9.90 -0.60
C ILE A 526 -1.80 10.51 0.70
N TYR A 527 -1.50 9.66 1.69
CA TYR A 527 -0.96 10.16 2.94
C TYR A 527 0.55 10.43 2.84
N GLY A 528 0.95 11.55 3.43
CA GLY A 528 2.35 11.97 3.49
C GLY A 528 2.52 13.04 4.56
N GLY A 529 3.61 12.94 5.32
CA GLY A 529 4.07 13.90 6.32
C GLY A 529 3.00 14.45 7.26
N THR A 530 2.88 13.90 8.47
CA THR A 530 2.01 14.47 9.49
C THR A 530 2.54 15.83 9.97
N SER A 531 1.67 16.84 10.10
CA SER A 531 1.91 17.93 11.05
C SER A 531 1.40 17.47 12.40
N LYS A 532 2.31 17.00 13.25
CA LYS A 532 2.32 17.09 14.72
C LYS A 532 2.88 15.80 15.32
N ASN A 533 3.76 16.02 16.29
CA ASN A 533 4.10 15.10 17.36
C ASN A 533 2.81 14.46 17.90
N SER A 534 2.74 13.14 17.84
CA SER A 534 1.90 12.32 18.71
C SER A 534 2.70 11.07 19.02
#